data_AF-A0A4U3ASA9-F1
#
_entry.id   AF-A0A4U3ASA9-F1
#
_cell.length_a   1.000
_cell.length_b   1.000
_cell.length_c   1.000
_cell.angle_alpha   90.00
_cell.angle_beta   90.00
_cell.angle_gamma   90.00
#
_symmetry.space_group_name_H-M   'P 1'
#
loop_
_entity.id
_entity.type
_entity.pdbx_description
1 polymer ?
#
loop_
_entity_poly.entity_id
_entity_poly.type
_entity_poly.pdbx_seq_one_letter_code
_entity_poly.pdbx_strand_id
1 'polypeptide(L)'
;SLERKLGNGYLSFLMPKYPKDFEPPELLWHDGRLYGNISLKSSSISSIAYFEQQRECKYIDLNDWMKYVEIAVEDQLYFVSNHMYEQLKKRMTEEGKIVEVEEIKVHKDEWEWDERESVFLQYVKSFVRNKGLYLDETDIYNFHISAKTNMLTILGGIPGAGKSRFVQAYAEALGLQYGEELVWIPISPSYQEPHDLLGYLHPNGTFIESETKLVRALMKAKENQNQLYIIVFDE
;
A
#
# COMPACT_ATOMS: atom_id res chain seq x y z
N SER A 1 9.15 -11.35 -6.06
CA SER A 1 10.58 -11.47 -5.72
C SER A 1 11.19 -10.10 -5.50
N LEU A 2 12.32 -10.00 -4.78
CA LEU A 2 13.06 -8.75 -4.60
C LEU A 2 13.54 -8.18 -5.94
N GLU A 3 14.02 -9.04 -6.84
CA GLU A 3 14.48 -8.67 -8.19
C GLU A 3 13.43 -7.90 -9.00
N ARG A 4 12.16 -8.32 -8.93
CA ARG A 4 11.06 -7.57 -9.55
C ARG A 4 10.92 -6.16 -8.98
N LYS A 5 11.16 -5.97 -7.68
CA LYS A 5 11.05 -4.67 -7.03
C LYS A 5 12.24 -3.77 -7.41
N LEU A 6 13.44 -4.33 -7.43
CA LEU A 6 14.67 -3.64 -7.84
C LEU A 6 14.68 -3.30 -9.34
N GLY A 7 14.21 -4.19 -10.21
CA GLY A 7 14.22 -3.95 -11.64
C GLY A 7 13.06 -3.06 -12.15
N ASN A 8 11.89 -3.08 -11.51
CA ASN A 8 10.77 -2.20 -11.91
C ASN A 8 10.88 -0.77 -11.37
N GLY A 9 11.51 -0.58 -10.22
CA GLY A 9 11.80 0.74 -9.64
C GLY A 9 10.60 1.56 -9.13
N TYR A 10 9.39 0.99 -9.09
CA TYR A 10 8.21 1.63 -8.47
C TYR A 10 7.57 0.78 -7.37
N LEU A 11 8.05 -0.44 -7.17
CA LEU A 11 7.55 -1.32 -6.11
C LEU A 11 8.47 -1.23 -4.90
N SER A 12 7.90 -0.85 -3.75
CA SER A 12 8.66 -0.75 -2.51
C SER A 12 8.92 -2.11 -1.86
N PHE A 13 10.03 -2.21 -1.14
CA PHE A 13 10.37 -3.29 -0.22
C PHE A 13 10.70 -2.70 1.16
N LEU A 14 10.61 -3.55 2.18
CA LEU A 14 10.76 -3.14 3.58
C LEU A 14 12.13 -3.56 4.11
N MET A 15 12.78 -2.67 4.85
CA MET A 15 14.03 -2.91 5.58
C MET A 15 13.82 -2.54 7.06
N PRO A 16 13.20 -3.41 7.87
CA PRO A 16 12.77 -3.06 9.23
C PRO A 16 13.89 -2.60 10.17
N LYS A 17 15.12 -3.08 9.96
CA LYS A 17 16.32 -2.75 10.75
C LYS A 17 17.20 -1.69 10.11
N TYR A 18 16.76 -1.08 9.02
CA TYR A 18 17.48 -0.03 8.30
C TYR A 18 16.52 1.13 8.00
N PRO A 19 16.17 1.95 9.00
CA PRO A 19 15.29 3.09 8.81
C PRO A 19 15.94 4.20 7.96
N LYS A 20 15.12 5.09 7.41
CA LYS A 20 15.51 6.21 6.54
C LYS A 20 16.50 7.22 7.14
N ASP A 21 16.82 7.09 8.42
CA ASP A 21 17.80 7.92 9.11
C ASP A 21 19.25 7.52 8.79
N PHE A 22 19.45 6.32 8.22
CA PHE A 22 20.73 5.88 7.66
C PHE A 22 20.89 6.32 6.21
N GLU A 23 22.12 6.51 5.76
CA GLU A 23 22.43 6.67 4.34
C GLU A 23 21.91 5.46 3.55
N PRO A 24 21.30 5.63 2.36
CA PRO A 24 20.78 4.49 1.60
C PRO A 24 21.87 3.43 1.36
N PRO A 25 21.58 2.14 1.60
CA PRO A 25 22.58 1.11 1.45
C PRO A 25 22.91 0.92 -0.03
N GLU A 26 24.20 0.76 -0.32
CA GLU A 26 24.70 0.57 -1.69
C GLU A 26 24.68 -0.90 -2.14
N LEU A 27 24.52 -1.83 -1.19
CA LEU A 27 24.47 -3.27 -1.43
C LEU A 27 23.29 -3.88 -0.65
N LEU A 28 22.63 -4.86 -1.26
CA LEU A 28 21.57 -5.65 -0.62
C LEU A 28 21.89 -7.14 -0.78
N TRP A 29 21.69 -7.94 0.24
CA TRP A 29 21.79 -9.40 0.14
C TRP A 29 20.42 -10.05 0.30
N HIS A 30 20.09 -10.98 -0.60
CA HIS A 30 18.85 -11.76 -0.52
C HIS A 30 18.99 -13.06 -1.31
N ASP A 31 18.67 -14.17 -0.66
CA ASP A 31 18.53 -15.51 -1.26
C ASP A 31 19.73 -15.93 -2.13
N GLY A 32 20.93 -15.88 -1.53
CA GLY A 32 22.18 -16.30 -2.21
C GLY A 32 22.69 -15.32 -3.27
N ARG A 33 22.07 -14.15 -3.42
CA ARG A 33 22.53 -13.08 -4.33
C ARG A 33 22.83 -11.80 -3.58
N LEU A 34 23.93 -11.16 -3.97
CA LEU A 34 24.23 -9.78 -3.59
C LEU A 34 23.82 -8.89 -4.76
N TYR A 35 23.11 -7.81 -4.46
CA TYR A 35 22.64 -6.81 -5.40
C TYR A 35 23.40 -5.51 -5.15
N GLY A 36 23.73 -4.80 -6.22
CA GLY A 36 24.43 -3.53 -6.20
C GLY A 36 24.09 -2.69 -7.43
N ASN A 37 24.80 -1.56 -7.59
CA ASN A 37 24.43 -0.54 -8.58
C ASN A 37 22.96 -0.07 -8.38
N ILE A 38 22.60 0.18 -7.12
CA ILE A 38 21.25 0.55 -6.69
C ILE A 38 21.24 2.02 -6.22
N SER A 39 20.12 2.68 -6.42
CA SER A 39 19.84 4.06 -6.00
C SER A 39 18.51 4.09 -5.26
N LEU A 40 18.56 3.72 -3.98
CA LEU A 40 17.36 3.57 -3.17
C LEU A 40 16.85 4.91 -2.67
N LYS A 41 15.54 5.13 -2.81
CA LYS A 41 14.82 6.24 -2.19
C LYS A 41 13.82 5.73 -1.17
N SER A 42 13.78 6.37 -0.01
CA SER A 42 12.80 6.06 1.03
C SER A 42 11.42 6.63 0.67
N SER A 43 10.38 5.91 1.07
CA SER A 43 9.00 6.37 0.95
C SER A 43 8.72 7.49 1.96
N SER A 44 7.98 8.52 1.53
CA SER A 44 7.52 9.57 2.45
C SER A 44 6.56 9.06 3.53
N ILE A 45 5.92 7.90 3.28
CA ILE A 45 4.84 7.35 4.11
C ILE A 45 5.35 6.28 5.09
N SER A 46 6.56 5.73 4.89
CA SER A 46 7.13 4.69 5.75
C SER A 46 8.62 4.91 5.97
N SER A 47 9.05 4.87 7.23
CA SER A 47 10.45 5.03 7.62
C SER A 47 11.33 3.85 7.23
N ILE A 48 10.76 2.72 6.79
CA ILE A 48 11.49 1.48 6.48
C ILE A 48 11.24 0.99 5.06
N ALA A 49 10.47 1.72 4.24
CA ALA A 49 10.15 1.32 2.87
C ALA A 49 11.05 2.04 1.87
N TYR A 50 11.65 1.27 0.97
CA TYR A 50 12.56 1.75 -0.08
C TYR A 50 12.10 1.27 -1.45
N PHE A 51 12.38 2.06 -2.48
CA PHE A 51 12.22 1.67 -3.88
C PHE A 51 13.45 2.12 -4.68
N GLU A 52 13.77 1.36 -5.72
CA GLU A 52 14.91 1.64 -6.60
C GLU A 52 14.54 2.67 -7.67
N GLN A 53 15.42 3.58 -8.02
CA GLN A 53 15.12 4.68 -8.95
C GLN A 53 15.70 4.52 -10.36
N GLN A 54 16.84 3.85 -10.52
CA GLN A 54 17.61 3.86 -11.76
C GLN A 54 17.38 2.63 -12.63
N ARG A 55 16.89 1.51 -12.05
CA ARG A 55 16.61 0.25 -12.76
C ARG A 55 17.85 -0.35 -13.44
N GLU A 56 19.04 0.03 -12.97
CA GLU A 56 20.32 -0.50 -13.45
C GLU A 56 20.93 -1.48 -12.44
N CYS A 57 20.10 -2.04 -11.56
CA CYS A 57 20.53 -2.96 -10.53
C CYS A 57 21.24 -4.17 -11.16
N LYS A 58 22.38 -4.53 -10.56
CA LYS A 58 23.16 -5.72 -10.91
C LYS A 58 23.17 -6.69 -9.73
N TYR A 59 23.37 -7.96 -10.02
CA TYR A 59 23.57 -8.98 -9.01
C TYR A 59 24.79 -9.85 -9.31
N ILE A 60 25.36 -10.41 -8.24
CA ILE A 60 26.35 -11.49 -8.28
C ILE A 60 25.87 -12.64 -7.38
N ASP A 61 26.09 -13.87 -7.81
CA ASP A 61 25.76 -15.07 -7.03
C ASP A 61 26.80 -15.27 -5.91
N LEU A 62 26.32 -15.34 -4.66
CA LEU A 62 27.10 -15.39 -3.42
C LEU A 62 26.43 -16.33 -2.40
N ASN A 63 26.60 -17.63 -2.66
CA ASN A 63 25.98 -18.70 -1.85
C ASN A 63 26.55 -18.80 -0.42
N ASP A 64 27.80 -18.37 -0.21
CA ASP A 64 28.49 -18.42 1.09
C ASP A 64 28.55 -17.04 1.78
N TRP A 65 27.46 -16.28 1.79
CA TRP A 65 27.41 -14.91 2.31
C TRP A 65 28.03 -14.75 3.71
N MET A 66 27.76 -15.70 4.61
CA MET A 66 28.25 -15.65 5.99
C MET A 66 29.79 -15.64 6.11
N LYS A 67 30.55 -16.05 5.08
CA LYS A 67 32.03 -15.94 5.10
C LYS A 67 32.52 -14.50 4.99
N TYR A 68 31.69 -13.60 4.47
CA TYR A 68 32.04 -12.22 4.18
C TYR A 68 31.60 -11.25 5.29
N VAL A 69 30.76 -11.73 6.21
CA VAL A 69 30.12 -10.96 7.27
C VAL A 69 30.91 -11.06 8.57
N GLU A 70 31.21 -9.92 9.18
CA GLU A 70 31.82 -9.85 10.52
C GLU A 70 30.75 -9.83 11.62
N ILE A 71 29.64 -9.12 11.39
CA ILE A 71 28.53 -9.00 12.33
C ILE A 71 27.22 -9.13 11.57
N ALA A 72 26.34 -10.03 12.06
CA ALA A 72 24.97 -10.17 11.58
C ALA A 72 24.00 -9.79 12.71
N VAL A 73 23.00 -8.97 12.39
CA VAL A 73 21.92 -8.57 13.29
C VAL A 73 20.61 -9.10 12.74
N GLU A 74 20.04 -10.10 13.42
CA GLU A 74 18.70 -10.68 13.16
C GLU A 74 18.43 -11.00 11.68
N ASP A 75 19.45 -11.44 10.93
CA ASP A 75 19.37 -11.77 9.50
C ASP A 75 18.84 -10.66 8.58
N GLN A 76 18.94 -9.40 9.02
CA GLN A 76 18.41 -8.24 8.29
C GLN A 76 19.43 -7.11 8.11
N LEU A 77 20.50 -7.10 8.90
CA LEU A 77 21.57 -6.12 8.80
C LEU A 77 22.92 -6.82 8.98
N TYR A 78 23.82 -6.59 8.03
CA TYR A 78 25.12 -7.23 7.96
C TYR A 78 26.22 -6.19 7.87
N PHE A 79 27.29 -6.38 8.64
CA PHE A 79 28.49 -5.56 8.58
C PHE A 79 29.64 -6.39 8.02
N VAL A 80 30.38 -5.78 7.10
CA VAL A 80 31.57 -6.35 6.47
C VAL A 80 32.73 -5.39 6.67
N SER A 81 33.97 -5.88 6.68
CA SER A 81 35.13 -4.99 6.74
C SER A 81 35.21 -4.09 5.53
N ASN A 82 35.83 -2.91 5.68
CA ASN A 82 36.02 -1.98 4.56
C ASN A 82 36.79 -2.61 3.40
N HIS A 83 37.79 -3.46 3.69
CA HIS A 83 38.50 -4.20 2.66
C HIS A 83 37.58 -5.13 1.88
N MET A 84 36.68 -5.82 2.58
CA MET A 84 35.72 -6.71 1.94
C MET A 84 34.68 -5.95 1.11
N TYR A 85 34.19 -4.83 1.62
CA TYR A 85 33.27 -3.96 0.90
C TYR A 85 33.81 -3.54 -0.48
N GLU A 86 35.06 -3.08 -0.52
CA GLU A 86 35.73 -2.69 -1.78
C GLU A 86 35.88 -3.87 -2.74
N GLN A 87 36.21 -5.07 -2.24
CA GLN A 87 36.26 -6.29 -3.06
C GLN A 87 34.88 -6.63 -3.66
N LEU A 88 33.82 -6.56 -2.86
CA LEU A 88 32.46 -6.84 -3.30
C LEU A 88 31.98 -5.82 -4.35
N LYS A 89 32.28 -4.53 -4.16
CA LYS A 89 31.97 -3.48 -5.15
C LYS A 89 32.71 -3.66 -6.47
N LYS A 90 34.01 -3.97 -6.40
CA LYS A 90 34.81 -4.25 -7.59
C LYS A 90 34.21 -5.44 -8.35
N ARG A 91 33.93 -6.53 -7.63
CA ARG A 91 33.32 -7.73 -8.20
C ARG A 91 31.94 -7.47 -8.80
N MET A 92 31.11 -6.64 -8.16
CA MET A 92 29.83 -6.20 -8.69
C MET A 92 29.98 -5.45 -10.03
N THR A 93 31.05 -4.68 -10.18
CA THR A 93 31.31 -3.91 -11.41
C THR A 93 31.80 -4.81 -12.54
N GLU A 94 32.67 -5.77 -12.24
CA GLU A 94 33.33 -6.66 -13.20
C GLU A 94 32.46 -7.88 -13.60
N GLU A 95 31.79 -8.50 -12.63
CA GLU A 95 31.02 -9.75 -12.79
C GLU A 95 29.50 -9.57 -12.70
N GLY A 96 29.03 -8.37 -12.34
CA GLY A 96 27.62 -8.11 -12.08
C GLY A 96 26.74 -8.34 -13.31
N LYS A 97 25.78 -9.26 -13.19
CA LYS A 97 24.73 -9.48 -14.19
C LYS A 97 23.62 -8.47 -13.95
N ILE A 98 23.09 -7.88 -15.02
CA ILE A 98 21.94 -6.97 -14.89
C ILE A 98 20.74 -7.78 -14.37
N VAL A 99 19.98 -7.20 -13.43
CA VAL A 99 18.69 -7.74 -13.02
C VAL A 99 17.73 -7.54 -14.19
N GLU A 100 17.63 -8.55 -15.05
CA GLU A 100 16.66 -8.56 -16.13
C GLU A 100 15.26 -8.69 -15.51
N VAL A 101 14.45 -7.65 -15.67
CA VAL A 101 13.01 -7.80 -15.48
C VAL A 101 12.53 -8.58 -16.69
N GLU A 102 12.21 -9.85 -16.51
CA GLU A 102 11.31 -10.49 -17.46
C GLU A 102 10.03 -9.64 -17.50
N GLU A 103 9.88 -8.84 -18.57
CA GLU A 103 8.55 -8.37 -18.95
C GLU A 103 7.68 -9.61 -18.93
N ILE A 104 6.57 -9.51 -18.21
CA ILE A 104 5.61 -10.58 -18.12
C ILE A 104 5.13 -10.89 -19.56
N LYS A 105 5.74 -11.89 -20.22
CA LYS A 105 4.92 -12.92 -20.84
C LYS A 105 4.21 -13.52 -19.65
N VAL A 106 2.91 -13.27 -19.57
CA VAL A 106 2.01 -13.78 -18.52
C VAL A 106 2.25 -15.27 -18.43
N HIS A 107 3.13 -15.67 -17.51
CA HIS A 107 3.22 -17.03 -17.06
C HIS A 107 1.89 -17.24 -16.36
N LYS A 108 0.97 -17.84 -17.13
CA LYS A 108 -0.20 -18.51 -16.62
C LYS A 108 0.29 -19.61 -15.67
N ASP A 109 0.66 -19.25 -14.45
CA ASP A 109 -0.02 -19.95 -13.37
C ASP A 109 -1.50 -19.75 -13.65
N GLU A 110 -2.33 -20.77 -13.51
CA GLU A 110 -3.78 -20.56 -13.53
C GLU A 110 -4.14 -19.70 -12.31
N TRP A 111 -3.86 -18.39 -12.40
CA TRP A 111 -4.64 -17.40 -11.71
C TRP A 111 -6.02 -17.62 -12.30
N GLU A 112 -6.90 -18.25 -11.53
CA GLU A 112 -8.33 -18.04 -11.73
C GLU A 112 -8.53 -16.53 -11.70
N TRP A 113 -8.53 -15.96 -12.90
CA TRP A 113 -8.87 -14.57 -13.08
C TRP A 113 -10.30 -14.51 -12.61
N ASP A 114 -10.55 -13.85 -11.46
CA ASP A 114 -11.92 -13.65 -11.02
C ASP A 114 -12.57 -12.75 -12.08
N GLU A 115 -13.21 -13.40 -13.04
CA GLU A 115 -13.88 -12.75 -14.16
C GLU A 115 -14.89 -11.75 -13.61
N ARG A 116 -15.49 -12.03 -12.45
CA ARG A 116 -16.42 -11.13 -11.77
C ARG A 116 -15.73 -9.87 -11.29
N GLU A 117 -14.53 -9.98 -10.72
CA GLU A 117 -13.77 -8.82 -10.25
C GLU A 117 -13.35 -7.92 -11.40
N SER A 118 -12.87 -8.54 -12.49
CA SER A 118 -12.47 -7.80 -13.68
C SER A 118 -13.66 -7.12 -14.37
N VAL A 119 -14.80 -7.83 -14.48
CA VAL A 119 -16.06 -7.27 -14.98
C VAL A 119 -16.54 -6.13 -14.08
N PHE A 120 -16.46 -6.29 -12.76
CA PHE A 120 -16.83 -5.25 -11.80
C PHE A 120 -15.95 -4.00 -11.97
N LEU A 121 -14.63 -4.15 -12.06
CA LEU A 121 -13.72 -3.03 -12.27
C LEU A 121 -13.96 -2.31 -13.61
N GLN A 122 -14.27 -3.06 -14.68
CA GLN A 122 -14.69 -2.47 -15.95
C GLN A 122 -16.02 -1.70 -15.83
N TYR A 123 -16.98 -2.25 -15.07
CA TYR A 123 -18.23 -1.59 -14.77
C TYR A 123 -18.01 -0.29 -13.98
N VAL A 124 -17.22 -0.31 -12.90
CA VAL A 124 -16.87 0.86 -12.10
C VAL A 124 -16.23 1.95 -12.97
N LYS A 125 -15.25 1.59 -13.80
CA LYS A 125 -14.60 2.53 -14.73
C LYS A 125 -15.62 3.20 -15.64
N SER A 126 -16.52 2.42 -16.23
CA SER A 126 -17.58 2.91 -17.11
C SER A 126 -18.57 3.81 -16.36
N PHE A 127 -18.97 3.40 -15.14
CA PHE A 127 -19.90 4.14 -14.29
C PHE A 127 -19.34 5.50 -13.86
N VAL A 128 -18.10 5.52 -13.39
CA VAL A 128 -17.35 6.73 -13.00
C VAL A 128 -17.22 7.69 -14.20
N ARG A 129 -16.83 7.16 -15.37
CA ARG A 129 -16.75 7.97 -16.60
C ARG A 129 -18.10 8.54 -17.02
N ASN A 130 -19.17 7.76 -16.94
CA ASN A 130 -20.54 8.22 -17.24
C ASN A 130 -21.03 9.29 -16.26
N LYS A 131 -20.52 9.30 -15.03
CA LYS A 131 -20.71 10.38 -14.04
C LYS A 131 -19.84 11.62 -14.29
N GLY A 132 -19.06 11.64 -15.38
CA GLY A 132 -18.19 12.77 -15.76
C GLY A 132 -16.91 12.88 -14.94
N LEU A 133 -16.49 11.79 -14.29
CA LEU A 133 -15.21 11.71 -13.57
C LEU A 133 -14.16 11.07 -14.48
N TYR A 134 -13.05 11.78 -14.68
CA TYR A 134 -11.93 11.31 -15.48
C TYR A 134 -10.76 11.03 -14.56
N LEU A 135 -10.70 9.79 -14.06
CA LEU A 135 -9.65 9.30 -13.17
C LEU A 135 -8.66 8.44 -13.96
N ASP A 136 -7.42 8.38 -13.49
CA ASP A 136 -6.48 7.38 -13.99
C ASP A 136 -6.98 5.98 -13.60
N GLU A 137 -6.85 5.01 -14.49
CA GLU A 137 -7.27 3.64 -14.20
C GLU A 137 -6.53 3.06 -12.99
N THR A 138 -5.26 3.46 -12.81
CA THR A 138 -4.41 3.08 -11.70
C THR A 138 -5.00 3.53 -10.37
N ASP A 139 -5.62 4.72 -10.31
CA ASP A 139 -6.25 5.22 -9.08
C ASP A 139 -7.48 4.40 -8.71
N ILE A 140 -8.26 3.98 -9.71
CA ILE A 140 -9.43 3.10 -9.50
C ILE A 140 -8.98 1.75 -8.95
N TYR A 141 -7.93 1.15 -9.55
CA TYR A 141 -7.38 -0.11 -9.08
C TYR A 141 -6.78 -0.01 -7.68
N ASN A 142 -5.99 1.03 -7.42
CA ASN A 142 -5.37 1.26 -6.10
C ASN A 142 -6.43 1.44 -5.01
N PHE A 143 -7.48 2.20 -5.30
CA PHE A 143 -8.60 2.37 -4.37
C PHE A 143 -9.32 1.04 -4.13
N HIS A 144 -9.67 0.31 -5.18
CA HIS A 144 -10.35 -0.98 -5.05
C HIS A 144 -9.54 -1.98 -4.21
N ILE A 145 -8.25 -2.12 -4.52
CA ILE A 145 -7.33 -2.99 -3.76
C ILE A 145 -7.31 -2.54 -2.29
N SER A 146 -7.08 -1.26 -2.05
CA SER A 146 -7.01 -0.72 -0.68
C SER A 146 -8.29 -0.97 0.12
N ALA A 147 -9.45 -0.70 -0.48
CA ALA A 147 -10.76 -0.87 0.16
C ALA A 147 -11.10 -2.35 0.40
N LYS A 148 -10.63 -3.26 -0.45
CA LYS A 148 -10.88 -4.70 -0.33
C LYS A 148 -9.93 -5.38 0.67
N THR A 149 -8.69 -4.91 0.80
CA THR A 149 -7.67 -5.56 1.64
C THR A 149 -7.49 -4.94 3.02
N ASN A 150 -7.96 -3.70 3.23
CA ASN A 150 -7.76 -2.97 4.48
C ASN A 150 -9.08 -2.59 5.12
N MET A 151 -9.07 -2.47 6.45
CA MET A 151 -10.23 -2.01 7.24
C MET A 151 -10.42 -0.49 7.19
N LEU A 152 -9.37 0.26 6.79
CA LEU A 152 -9.37 1.71 6.65
C LEU A 152 -8.58 2.10 5.39
N THR A 153 -9.18 2.93 4.55
CA THR A 153 -8.55 3.49 3.35
C THR A 153 -8.51 5.02 3.47
N ILE A 154 -7.32 5.60 3.31
CA ILE A 154 -7.12 7.05 3.30
C ILE A 154 -6.94 7.52 1.85
N LEU A 155 -7.81 8.40 1.36
CA LEU A 155 -7.70 9.00 0.03
C LEU A 155 -6.97 10.35 0.11
N GLY A 156 -5.66 10.31 -0.14
CA GLY A 156 -4.84 11.51 -0.28
C GLY A 156 -4.97 12.13 -1.67
N GLY A 157 -4.83 13.46 -1.75
CA GLY A 157 -4.77 14.19 -3.01
C GLY A 157 -5.16 15.66 -2.86
N ILE A 158 -4.87 16.46 -3.89
CA ILE A 158 -5.12 17.91 -3.87
C ILE A 158 -6.63 18.17 -3.65
N PRO A 159 -7.01 19.21 -2.87
CA PRO A 159 -8.40 19.64 -2.76
C PRO A 159 -9.04 19.90 -4.13
N GLY A 160 -10.30 19.52 -4.30
CA GLY A 160 -11.02 19.69 -5.57
C GLY A 160 -10.73 18.64 -6.65
N ALA A 161 -9.83 17.67 -6.43
CA ALA A 161 -9.55 16.58 -7.38
C ALA A 161 -10.69 15.56 -7.55
N GLY A 162 -11.84 15.75 -6.89
CA GLY A 162 -13.01 14.89 -7.03
C GLY A 162 -12.98 13.61 -6.18
N LYS A 163 -12.13 13.52 -5.15
CA LYS A 163 -12.00 12.35 -4.26
C LYS A 163 -13.34 11.90 -3.67
N SER A 164 -14.08 12.81 -3.01
CA SER A 164 -15.40 12.53 -2.43
C SER A 164 -16.38 12.04 -3.49
N ARG A 165 -16.40 12.69 -4.66
CA ARG A 165 -17.29 12.30 -5.77
C ARG A 165 -16.93 10.93 -6.36
N PHE A 166 -15.66 10.56 -6.37
CA PHE A 166 -15.22 9.22 -6.76
C PHE A 166 -15.67 8.16 -5.76
N VAL A 167 -15.46 8.36 -4.45
CA VAL A 167 -15.90 7.44 -3.41
C VAL A 167 -17.42 7.23 -3.48
N GLN A 168 -18.17 8.31 -3.68
CA GLN A 168 -19.61 8.24 -3.88
C GLN A 168 -19.97 7.42 -5.13
N ALA A 169 -19.36 7.70 -6.29
CA ALA A 169 -19.63 6.96 -7.52
C ALA A 169 -19.25 5.47 -7.41
N TYR A 170 -18.18 5.15 -6.70
CA TYR A 170 -17.75 3.78 -6.45
C TYR A 170 -18.74 3.02 -5.54
N ALA A 171 -19.18 3.65 -4.44
CA ALA A 171 -20.18 3.09 -3.55
C ALA A 171 -21.52 2.85 -4.25
N GLU A 172 -21.95 3.78 -5.10
CA GLU A 172 -23.14 3.59 -5.95
C GLU A 172 -22.96 2.45 -6.95
N ALA A 173 -21.77 2.28 -7.53
CA ALA A 173 -21.46 1.15 -8.41
C ALA A 173 -21.52 -0.20 -7.65
N LEU A 174 -21.25 -0.21 -6.35
CA LEU A 174 -21.49 -1.36 -5.47
C LEU A 174 -22.95 -1.55 -5.07
N GLY A 175 -23.84 -0.63 -5.46
CA GLY A 175 -25.26 -0.66 -5.11
C GLY A 175 -25.58 -0.15 -3.71
N LEU A 176 -24.66 0.54 -3.05
CA LEU A 176 -24.86 1.08 -1.70
C LEU A 176 -25.74 2.33 -1.74
N GLN A 177 -26.70 2.44 -0.82
CA GLN A 177 -27.61 3.58 -0.75
C GLN A 177 -27.10 4.62 0.25
N TYR A 178 -27.15 5.88 -0.15
CA TYR A 178 -26.76 7.00 0.71
C TYR A 178 -27.71 7.11 1.91
N GLY A 179 -27.12 7.22 3.11
CA GLY A 179 -27.84 7.29 4.38
C GLY A 179 -28.21 5.93 4.98
N GLU A 180 -28.00 4.84 4.22
CA GLU A 180 -28.20 3.47 4.67
C GLU A 180 -26.85 2.73 4.71
N GLU A 181 -26.41 2.11 3.61
CA GLU A 181 -25.13 1.40 3.54
C GLU A 181 -23.94 2.33 3.29
N LEU A 182 -24.17 3.48 2.66
CA LEU A 182 -23.19 4.55 2.48
C LEU A 182 -23.48 5.67 3.47
N VAL A 183 -22.66 5.78 4.52
CA VAL A 183 -22.81 6.78 5.58
C VAL A 183 -21.72 7.83 5.46
N TRP A 184 -22.14 9.08 5.27
CA TRP A 184 -21.23 10.21 5.17
C TRP A 184 -21.22 10.98 6.50
N ILE A 185 -20.06 11.06 7.13
CA ILE A 185 -19.84 11.75 8.40
C ILE A 185 -18.96 12.97 8.11
N PRO A 186 -19.52 14.19 8.14
CA PRO A 186 -18.74 15.40 8.05
C PRO A 186 -17.88 15.53 9.31
N ILE A 187 -16.57 15.61 9.17
CA ILE A 187 -15.65 15.83 10.28
C ILE A 187 -15.63 17.32 10.60
N SER A 188 -16.03 17.67 11.82
CA SER A 188 -15.95 19.04 12.32
C SER A 188 -14.72 19.23 13.20
N PRO A 189 -14.00 20.36 13.12
CA PRO A 189 -12.95 20.71 14.08
C PRO A 189 -13.43 20.77 15.54
N SER A 190 -14.75 20.85 15.76
CA SER A 190 -15.35 20.79 17.09
C SER A 190 -15.40 19.39 17.69
N TYR A 191 -15.20 18.33 16.89
CA TYR A 191 -15.16 16.96 17.39
C TYR A 191 -13.79 16.71 18.04
N GLN A 192 -13.78 16.66 19.36
CA GLN A 192 -12.57 16.52 20.17
C GLN A 192 -12.54 15.20 20.93
N GLU A 193 -13.71 14.61 21.17
CA GLU A 193 -13.87 13.46 22.05
C GLU A 193 -14.66 12.33 21.37
N PRO A 194 -14.49 11.06 21.81
CA PRO A 194 -15.22 9.94 21.22
C PRO A 194 -16.76 10.10 21.27
N HIS A 195 -17.28 10.82 22.26
CA HIS A 195 -18.71 11.05 22.38
C HIS A 195 -19.28 11.97 21.31
N ASP A 196 -18.45 12.79 20.66
CA ASP A 196 -18.87 13.62 19.53
C ASP A 196 -19.23 12.76 18.31
N LEU A 197 -18.59 11.58 18.16
CA LEU A 197 -18.87 10.64 17.08
C LEU A 197 -19.81 9.52 17.50
N LEU A 198 -19.68 9.00 18.72
CA LEU A 198 -20.44 7.82 19.17
C LEU A 198 -21.68 8.20 19.96
N GLY A 199 -21.62 9.28 20.73
CA GLY A 199 -22.60 9.58 21.78
C GLY A 199 -22.07 9.19 23.17
N TYR A 200 -22.92 9.33 24.18
CA TYR A 200 -22.53 9.16 25.58
C TYR A 200 -23.59 8.44 26.40
N LEU A 201 -23.17 7.85 27.52
CA LEU A 201 -24.08 7.27 28.50
C LEU A 201 -24.49 8.36 29.49
N HIS A 202 -25.77 8.72 29.49
CA HIS A 202 -26.32 9.65 30.47
C HIS A 202 -26.33 9.00 31.87
N PRO A 203 -26.15 9.76 32.98
CA PRO A 203 -26.10 9.18 34.34
C PRO A 203 -27.32 8.38 34.78
N ASN A 204 -28.47 8.56 34.13
CA ASN A 204 -29.68 7.75 34.36
C ASN A 204 -29.63 6.37 33.68
N GLY A 205 -28.54 6.02 32.99
CA GLY A 205 -28.35 4.76 32.27
C GLY A 205 -28.81 4.78 30.80
N THR A 206 -29.36 5.89 30.30
CA THR A 206 -29.77 6.00 28.90
C THR A 206 -28.58 6.36 28.01
N PHE A 207 -28.33 5.58 26.96
CA PHE A 207 -27.36 5.96 25.93
C PHE A 207 -27.98 6.99 24.98
N ILE A 208 -27.27 8.11 24.79
CA ILE A 208 -27.64 9.20 23.89
C ILE A 208 -26.68 9.14 22.71
N GLU A 209 -27.19 8.74 21.55
CA GLU A 209 -26.42 8.62 20.32
C GLU A 209 -26.01 10.01 19.78
N SER A 210 -24.83 10.09 19.16
CA SER A 210 -24.40 11.28 18.40
C SER A 210 -25.21 11.46 17.10
N GLU A 211 -25.26 12.70 16.60
CA GLU A 211 -25.89 13.05 15.33
C GLU A 211 -25.19 12.46 14.10
N THR A 212 -23.97 11.93 14.22
CA THR A 212 -23.21 11.33 13.10
C THR A 212 -23.83 10.04 12.56
N LYS A 213 -24.75 9.40 13.31
CA LYS A 213 -25.37 8.10 13.00
C LYS A 213 -24.37 6.94 12.88
N LEU A 214 -23.13 7.13 13.35
CA LEU A 214 -22.09 6.11 13.29
C LEU A 214 -22.49 4.85 14.06
N VAL A 215 -23.01 5.00 15.28
CA VAL A 215 -23.42 3.86 16.11
C VAL A 215 -24.54 3.08 15.44
N ARG A 216 -25.57 3.77 14.93
CA ARG A 216 -26.65 3.12 14.17
C ARG A 216 -26.13 2.34 12.96
N ALA A 217 -25.19 2.89 12.19
CA ALA A 217 -24.59 2.21 11.05
C ALA A 217 -23.85 0.92 11.48
N LEU A 218 -23.04 1.02 12.53
CA LEU A 218 -22.31 -0.13 13.09
C LEU A 218 -23.26 -1.22 13.63
N MET A 219 -24.35 -0.83 14.27
CA MET A 219 -25.37 -1.76 14.76
C MET A 219 -26.08 -2.48 13.60
N LYS A 220 -26.47 -1.75 12.55
CA LYS A 220 -27.04 -2.37 11.33
C LYS A 220 -26.06 -3.34 10.67
N ALA A 221 -24.78 -2.96 10.56
CA ALA A 221 -23.74 -3.83 10.00
C ALA A 221 -23.53 -5.11 10.82
N LYS A 222 -23.61 -5.02 12.15
CA LYS A 222 -23.55 -6.18 13.05
C LYS A 222 -24.71 -7.14 12.83
N GLU A 223 -25.92 -6.61 12.62
CA GLU A 223 -27.13 -7.41 12.37
C GLU A 223 -27.16 -8.00 10.94
N ASN A 224 -26.50 -7.35 9.98
CA ASN A 224 -26.49 -7.73 8.57
C ASN A 224 -25.06 -8.04 8.08
N GLN A 225 -24.47 -9.13 8.59
CA GLN A 225 -23.06 -9.47 8.35
C GLN A 225 -22.68 -9.69 6.87
N ASN A 226 -23.66 -9.99 6.01
CA ASN A 226 -23.45 -10.20 4.57
C ASN A 226 -23.65 -8.91 3.74
N GLN A 227 -24.01 -7.80 4.37
CA GLN A 227 -24.19 -6.51 3.71
C GLN A 227 -22.92 -5.66 3.87
N LEU A 228 -22.44 -5.10 2.76
CA LEU A 228 -21.33 -4.16 2.78
C LEU A 228 -21.83 -2.79 3.25
N TYR A 229 -21.05 -2.15 4.12
CA TYR A 229 -21.24 -0.77 4.55
C TYR A 229 -19.95 0.02 4.29
N ILE A 230 -20.09 1.26 3.84
CA ILE A 230 -18.99 2.21 3.69
C ILE A 230 -19.30 3.43 4.54
N ILE A 231 -18.41 3.72 5.48
CA ILE A 231 -18.45 4.93 6.30
C ILE A 231 -17.37 5.87 5.78
N VAL A 232 -17.77 7.04 5.32
CA VAL A 232 -16.88 8.07 4.79
C VAL A 232 -16.77 9.19 5.81
N PHE A 233 -15.55 9.48 6.23
CA PHE A 233 -15.22 10.66 7.01
C PHE A 233 -14.64 11.70 6.04
N ASP A 234 -15.32 12.85 5.90
CA ASP A 234 -14.94 13.90 4.94
C ASP A 234 -14.92 15.26 5.65
N GLU A 235 -13.95 16.11 5.31
CA GLU A 235 -13.77 17.46 5.86
C GLU A 235 -14.55 18.52 5.07
#